data_AF-A0A5B6WES1-F1
#
_entry.id   AF-A0A5B6WES1-F1
#
_cell.length_a   1.000
_cell.length_b   1.000
_cell.length_c   1.000
_cell.angle_alpha   90.00
_cell.angle_beta   90.00
_cell.angle_gamma   90.00
#
_symmetry.space_group_name_H-M   'P 1'
#
loop_
_entity.id
_entity.type
_entity.pdbx_description
1 polymer ?
#
loop_
_entity_poly.entity_id
_entity_poly.type
_entity_poly.pdbx_seq_one_letter_code
_entity_poly.pdbx_strand_id
1 'polypeptide(L)'
;MQEETVDDFVESGHDPLIASLYQMDLDRAQFLLRSYLRVQLQKIEKFMCIRDIGKHLEETVLSKLPDNYQSVLKQSIISREDDMVPKPQLDTFVVAKCERATRPLYLDGSRQFASFDSRQFAILTCL
;
A
#
# COMPACT_ATOMS: atom_id res chain seq x y z
N MET A 1 27.17 15.74 -14.15
CA MET A 1 25.96 16.37 -14.70
C MET A 1 25.43 17.27 -13.60
N GLN A 2 25.38 18.58 -13.82
CA GLN A 2 24.75 19.50 -12.87
C GLN A 2 23.23 19.35 -13.03
N GLU A 3 22.55 19.16 -11.91
CA GLU A 3 21.08 19.13 -11.85
C GLU A 3 20.61 20.57 -11.97
N GLU A 4 20.09 20.94 -13.15
CA GLU A 4 19.52 22.26 -13.40
C GLU A 4 18.12 22.29 -12.78
N THR A 5 17.89 23.25 -11.89
CA THR A 5 16.61 23.41 -11.20
C THR A 5 15.67 24.29 -12.02
N VAL A 6 14.37 24.24 -11.73
CA VAL A 6 13.38 25.05 -12.46
C VAL A 6 13.66 26.56 -12.30
N ASP A 7 14.22 26.96 -11.16
CA ASP A 7 14.62 28.35 -10.92
C ASP A 7 15.75 28.81 -11.87
N ASP A 8 16.70 27.92 -12.19
CA ASP A 8 17.76 28.18 -13.17
C ASP A 8 17.19 28.36 -14.59
N PHE A 9 16.09 27.66 -14.90
CA PHE A 9 15.35 27.80 -16.15
C PHE A 9 14.60 29.13 -16.26
N VAL A 10 14.05 29.66 -15.16
CA VAL A 10 13.36 30.95 -15.13
C VAL A 10 14.34 32.11 -15.33
N GLU A 11 15.54 32.03 -14.73
CA GLU A 11 16.59 33.05 -14.89
C GLU A 11 17.21 33.08 -16.29
N SER A 12 17.12 31.98 -17.06
CA SER A 12 17.64 31.88 -18.43
C SER A 12 16.85 32.65 -19.50
N GLY A 13 15.76 33.33 -19.12
CA GLY A 13 14.90 34.11 -20.03
C GLY A 13 13.90 33.29 -20.85
N HIS A 14 13.66 32.03 -20.46
CA HIS A 14 12.59 31.21 -21.03
C HIS A 14 11.19 31.73 -20.64
N ASP A 15 10.18 31.39 -21.45
CA ASP A 15 8.79 31.81 -21.23
C ASP A 15 8.30 31.39 -19.81
N PRO A 16 7.91 32.35 -18.96
CA PRO A 16 7.42 32.08 -17.60
C PRO A 16 6.26 31.05 -17.55
N LEU A 17 5.46 30.95 -18.61
CA LEU A 17 4.39 29.97 -18.71
C LEU A 17 4.93 28.55 -18.86
N ILE A 18 6.01 28.36 -19.60
CA ILE A 18 6.66 27.05 -19.79
C ILE A 18 7.31 26.59 -18.49
N ALA A 19 8.01 27.49 -17.80
CA ALA A 19 8.59 27.18 -16.49
C ALA A 19 7.51 26.82 -15.45
N SER A 20 6.40 27.57 -15.42
CA SER A 20 5.27 27.28 -14.53
C SER A 20 4.60 25.93 -14.84
N LEU A 21 4.51 25.58 -16.13
CA LEU A 21 3.97 24.28 -16.55
C LEU A 21 4.84 23.12 -16.05
N TYR A 22 6.16 23.21 -16.22
CA TYR A 22 7.08 22.19 -15.71
C TYR A 22 7.03 22.09 -14.19
N GLN A 23 6.97 23.22 -13.49
CA GLN A 23 6.84 23.22 -12.03
C GLN A 23 5.57 22.48 -11.58
N MET A 24 4.42 22.76 -12.20
CA MET A 24 3.17 22.06 -11.88
C MET A 24 3.24 20.55 -12.12
N ASP A 25 3.85 20.12 -13.22
CA ASP A 25 4.00 18.69 -13.53
C ASP A 25 4.92 17.99 -12.53
N LEU A 26 6.01 18.64 -12.12
CA LEU A 26 6.91 18.14 -11.09
C LEU A 26 6.21 18.05 -9.73
N ASP A 27 5.47 19.08 -9.34
CA ASP A 27 4.71 19.10 -8.09
C ASP A 27 3.67 17.96 -8.06
N ARG A 28 2.99 17.73 -9.19
CA ARG A 28 2.05 16.62 -9.34
C ARG A 28 2.74 15.26 -9.22
N ALA A 29 3.86 15.05 -9.91
CA ALA A 29 4.61 13.80 -9.85
C ALA A 29 5.14 13.54 -8.43
N GLN A 30 5.66 14.57 -7.77
CA GLN A 30 6.18 14.50 -6.41
C GLN A 30 5.07 14.18 -5.40
N PHE A 31 3.89 14.80 -5.53
CA PHE A 31 2.72 14.49 -4.71
C PHE A 31 2.30 13.02 -4.87
N LEU A 32 2.24 12.53 -6.11
CA LEU A 32 1.80 11.17 -6.42
C LEU A 32 2.78 10.13 -5.85
N LEU A 33 4.09 10.37 -5.98
CA LEU A 33 5.11 9.51 -5.39
C LEU A 33 5.06 9.52 -3.86
N ARG A 34 4.96 10.69 -3.23
CA ARG A 34 4.88 10.81 -1.76
C ARG A 34 3.64 10.13 -1.19
N SER A 35 2.48 10.34 -1.81
CA SER A 35 1.22 9.72 -1.37
C SER A 35 1.25 8.20 -1.51
N TYR A 36 1.77 7.68 -2.63
CA TYR A 36 1.95 6.25 -2.84
C TYR A 36 2.85 5.62 -1.77
N LEU A 37 4.04 6.18 -1.55
CA LEU A 37 5.00 5.67 -0.56
C LEU A 37 4.43 5.75 0.86
N ARG A 38 3.73 6.84 1.20
CA ARG A 38 3.09 6.98 2.52
C ARG A 38 2.06 5.88 2.77
N VAL A 39 1.18 5.61 1.80
CA VAL A 39 0.16 4.56 1.93
C VAL A 39 0.81 3.18 2.01
N GLN A 40 1.88 2.93 1.26
CA GLN A 40 2.62 1.66 1.34
C GLN A 40 3.26 1.46 2.72
N LEU A 41 3.93 2.49 3.26
CA LEU A 41 4.54 2.43 4.59
C LEU A 41 3.49 2.17 5.66
N GLN A 42 2.34 2.84 5.62
CA GLN A 42 1.25 2.59 6.56
C GLN A 42 0.74 1.14 6.53
N LYS A 43 0.69 0.51 5.35
CA LYS A 43 0.34 -0.92 5.24
C LYS A 43 1.42 -1.81 5.85
N ILE A 44 2.69 -1.53 5.59
CA ILE A 44 3.83 -2.28 6.16
C ILE A 44 3.85 -2.13 7.69
N GLU A 45 3.70 -0.92 8.21
CA GLU A 45 3.65 -0.66 9.66
C GLU A 45 2.51 -1.42 10.33
N LYS A 46 1.31 -1.41 9.72
CA LYS A 46 0.14 -2.07 10.27
C LYS A 46 0.24 -3.60 10.27
N PHE A 47 0.86 -4.19 9.26
CA PHE A 47 0.78 -5.64 9.01
C PHE A 47 2.12 -6.38 9.12
N MET A 48 3.27 -5.70 9.12
CA MET A 48 4.59 -6.31 8.94
C MET A 48 5.71 -5.78 9.83
N CYS A 49 5.51 -4.71 10.63
CA CYS A 49 6.55 -4.10 11.47
C CYS A 49 6.97 -4.92 12.72
N ILE A 50 6.72 -6.23 12.73
CA ILE A 50 7.01 -7.14 13.84
C ILE A 50 8.52 -7.29 14.08
N ARG A 51 9.37 -7.21 13.05
CA ARG A 51 10.79 -7.53 13.20
C ARG A 51 11.52 -6.55 14.12
N ASP A 52 11.41 -5.26 13.83
CA ASP A 52 12.20 -4.24 14.52
C ASP A 52 11.58 -3.91 15.90
N ILE A 53 10.25 -3.88 15.99
CA ILE A 53 9.52 -3.75 17.27
C ILE A 53 9.69 -5.01 18.13
N GLY A 54 9.64 -6.19 17.52
CA GLY A 54 9.77 -7.47 18.20
C GLY A 54 11.09 -7.63 18.91
N LYS A 55 12.21 -7.21 18.30
CA LYS A 55 13.51 -7.19 18.96
C LYS A 55 13.48 -6.35 20.24
N HIS A 56 12.90 -5.15 20.18
CA HIS A 56 12.81 -4.27 21.35
C HIS A 56 11.89 -4.84 22.44
N LEU A 57 10.77 -5.45 22.05
CA LEU A 57 9.84 -6.10 22.97
C LEU A 57 10.48 -7.31 23.66
N GLU A 58 11.33 -8.07 22.96
CA GLU A 58 12.08 -9.19 23.50
C GLU A 58 12.93 -8.77 24.70
N GLU A 59 13.70 -7.69 24.51
CA GLU A 59 14.63 -7.17 25.51
C GLU A 59 13.92 -6.49 26.70
N THR A 60 12.77 -5.86 26.48
CA THR A 60 12.14 -5.00 27.50
C THR A 60 11.03 -5.66 28.30
N VAL A 61 10.19 -6.45 27.63
CA VAL A 61 8.94 -7.00 28.18
C VAL A 61 8.94 -8.52 28.13
N LEU A 62 9.16 -9.14 26.96
CA LEU A 62 8.92 -10.57 26.77
C LEU A 62 9.85 -11.44 27.60
N SER A 63 11.14 -11.09 27.69
CA SER A 63 12.11 -11.80 28.55
C SER A 63 11.77 -11.80 30.06
N LYS A 64 10.86 -10.92 30.51
CA LYS A 64 10.41 -10.83 31.90
C LYS A 64 9.06 -11.54 32.13
N LEU A 65 8.40 -11.98 31.06
CA LEU A 65 7.13 -12.71 31.16
C LEU A 65 7.38 -14.20 31.37
N PRO A 66 6.40 -14.92 31.96
CA PRO A 66 6.45 -16.37 32.02
C PRO A 66 6.58 -17.00 30.62
N ASP A 67 7.22 -18.17 30.53
CA ASP A 67 7.62 -18.83 29.27
C ASP A 67 6.48 -19.01 28.25
N ASN A 68 5.23 -19.07 28.70
CA ASN A 68 4.06 -19.20 27.83
C ASN A 68 3.55 -17.88 27.21
N TYR A 69 4.19 -16.74 27.51
CA TYR A 69 3.82 -15.40 27.03
C TYR A 69 4.97 -14.63 26.37
N GLN A 70 6.11 -15.26 26.10
CA GLN A 70 7.30 -14.59 25.57
C GLN A 70 7.25 -14.39 24.04
N SER A 71 6.13 -14.69 23.37
CA SER A 71 6.00 -14.52 21.92
C SER A 71 5.57 -13.11 21.53
N VAL A 72 6.21 -12.54 20.50
CA VAL A 72 5.76 -11.28 19.87
C VAL A 72 4.49 -11.49 19.03
N LEU A 73 4.31 -12.68 18.47
CA LEU A 73 3.27 -12.99 17.47
C LEU A 73 2.02 -13.63 18.06
N LYS A 74 2.17 -14.30 19.20
CA LYS A 74 1.10 -15.05 19.85
C LYS A 74 0.81 -14.50 21.23
N GLN A 75 -0.47 -14.36 21.54
CA GLN A 75 -0.91 -13.95 22.87
C GLN A 75 -0.50 -14.98 23.93
N SER A 76 -0.46 -16.27 23.59
CA SER A 76 0.03 -17.33 24.48
C SER A 76 0.39 -18.61 23.71
N ILE A 77 1.05 -19.55 24.38
CA ILE A 77 1.43 -20.86 23.81
C ILE A 77 0.24 -21.70 23.33
N ILE A 78 -0.97 -21.49 23.88
CA ILE A 78 -2.19 -22.20 23.46
C ILE A 78 -2.81 -21.59 22.20
N SER A 79 -2.33 -20.43 21.75
CA SER A 79 -2.83 -19.82 20.53
C SER A 79 -2.42 -20.65 19.31
N ARG A 80 -3.43 -21.01 18.52
CA ARG A 80 -3.26 -21.85 17.33
C ARG A 80 -2.56 -21.09 16.20
N GLU A 81 -2.72 -19.77 16.16
CA GLU A 81 -2.23 -18.90 15.09
C GLU A 81 -1.53 -17.66 15.66
N ASP A 82 -0.91 -16.88 14.79
CA ASP A 82 -0.33 -15.58 15.13
C ASP A 82 -1.48 -14.55 15.20
N ASP A 83 -1.91 -14.22 16.42
CA ASP A 83 -3.13 -13.47 16.75
C ASP A 83 -2.86 -12.05 17.25
N MET A 84 -1.59 -11.68 17.46
CA MET A 84 -1.23 -10.34 17.94
C MET A 84 -1.10 -9.30 16.84
N VAL A 85 -1.06 -9.71 15.57
CA VAL A 85 -1.06 -8.81 14.41
C VAL A 85 -2.24 -9.17 13.49
N PRO A 86 -3.19 -8.23 13.27
CA PRO A 86 -4.38 -8.53 12.47
C PRO A 86 -3.99 -8.77 11.01
N LYS A 87 -4.48 -9.86 10.41
CA LYS A 87 -4.34 -10.11 8.97
C LYS A 87 -5.19 -9.11 8.17
N PRO A 88 -4.78 -8.73 6.95
CA PRO A 88 -5.61 -7.89 6.08
C PRO A 88 -6.88 -8.63 5.68
N GLN A 89 -8.02 -7.93 5.70
CA GLN A 89 -9.32 -8.45 5.25
C GLN A 89 -9.37 -8.48 3.72
N LEU A 90 -9.35 -9.67 3.13
CA LEU A 90 -9.41 -9.85 1.68
C LEU A 90 -10.86 -9.92 1.15
N ASP A 91 -11.79 -10.36 2.01
CA ASP A 91 -13.23 -10.44 1.75
C ASP A 91 -13.92 -9.07 1.87
N THR A 92 -13.36 -8.06 1.21
CA THR A 92 -13.91 -6.70 1.17
C THR A 92 -14.18 -6.30 -0.27
N PHE A 93 -15.28 -5.57 -0.48
CA PHE A 93 -15.61 -5.01 -1.78
C PHE A 93 -14.55 -4.00 -2.22
N VAL A 94 -14.00 -4.18 -3.41
CA VAL A 94 -13.04 -3.28 -4.05
C VAL A 94 -13.61 -2.75 -5.36
N VAL A 95 -13.32 -1.48 -5.64
CA VAL A 95 -13.58 -0.88 -6.95
C VAL A 95 -12.42 -1.23 -7.86
N ALA A 96 -12.71 -1.96 -8.92
CA ALA A 96 -11.73 -2.39 -9.92
C ALA A 96 -12.00 -1.70 -11.25
N LYS A 97 -10.92 -1.28 -11.92
CA LYS A 97 -10.93 -0.88 -13.32
C LYS A 97 -9.97 -1.79 -14.08
N CYS A 98 -10.46 -2.43 -15.12
CA CYS A 98 -9.62 -3.27 -15.95
C CYS A 98 -8.76 -2.40 -16.87
N GLU A 99 -7.45 -2.60 -16.87
CA GLU A 99 -6.58 -1.93 -17.86
C GLU A 99 -6.80 -2.54 -19.26
N ARG A 100 -7.06 -3.85 -19.31
CA ARG A 100 -7.32 -4.63 -20.51
C ARG A 100 -8.54 -5.52 -20.30
N ALA A 101 -9.23 -5.86 -21.38
CA ALA A 101 -10.38 -6.75 -21.32
C ALA A 101 -10.03 -8.04 -20.56
N THR A 102 -10.81 -8.31 -19.51
CA THR A 102 -10.64 -9.52 -18.72
C THR A 102 -11.19 -10.73 -19.46
N ARG A 103 -10.59 -11.89 -19.20
CA ARG A 103 -11.26 -13.15 -19.54
C ARG A 103 -12.57 -13.24 -18.73
N PRO A 104 -13.60 -13.93 -19.25
CA PRO A 104 -14.85 -14.13 -18.52
C PRO A 104 -14.58 -14.63 -17.10
N LEU A 105 -14.97 -13.84 -16.10
CA LEU A 105 -14.88 -14.20 -14.69
C LEU A 105 -16.15 -14.92 -14.30
N TYR A 106 -16.01 -16.03 -13.59
CA TYR A 106 -17.14 -16.72 -12.98
C TYR A 106 -17.60 -15.91 -11.77
N LEU A 107 -18.87 -15.52 -11.78
CA LEU A 107 -19.51 -14.95 -10.62
C LEU A 107 -20.00 -16.09 -9.73
N ASP A 108 -19.77 -15.98 -8.43
CA ASP A 108 -19.98 -17.07 -7.47
C ASP A 108 -21.32 -17.80 -7.66
N GLY A 109 -21.23 -19.14 -7.76
CA GLY A 109 -22.37 -20.06 -7.83
C GLY A 109 -23.29 -20.00 -9.05
N SER A 110 -23.06 -19.10 -10.02
CA SER A 110 -23.96 -18.91 -11.18
C SER A 110 -23.28 -19.32 -12.49
N ARG A 111 -24.05 -19.84 -13.47
CA ARG A 111 -23.57 -20.02 -14.86
C ARG A 111 -23.38 -18.67 -15.59
N GLN A 112 -23.30 -17.57 -14.84
CA GLN A 112 -23.19 -16.23 -15.37
C GLN A 112 -21.72 -15.83 -15.40
N PHE A 113 -21.36 -15.23 -16.53
CA PHE A 113 -20.04 -14.73 -16.79
C PHE A 113 -20.12 -13.21 -16.84
N ALA A 114 -19.13 -12.56 -16.25
CA ALA A 114 -18.91 -11.14 -16.49
C ALA A 114 -17.57 -10.95 -17.20
N SER A 115 -17.60 -10.18 -18.29
CA SER A 115 -16.39 -9.64 -18.92
C SER A 115 -16.40 -8.14 -18.72
N PHE A 116 -15.32 -7.61 -18.15
CA PHE A 116 -15.16 -6.18 -17.95
C PHE A 116 -14.02 -5.66 -18.84
N ASP A 117 -14.24 -4.51 -19.45
CA ASP A 117 -13.23 -3.79 -20.23
C ASP A 117 -12.79 -2.50 -19.51
N SER A 118 -11.96 -1.71 -20.18
CA SER A 118 -11.41 -0.47 -19.62
C SER A 118 -12.41 0.68 -19.52
N ARG A 119 -13.64 0.52 -20.02
CA ARG A 119 -14.69 1.54 -20.02
C ARG A 119 -15.57 1.46 -18.78
N GLN A 120 -15.48 0.39 -18.00
CA GLN A 120 -16.36 0.12 -16.87
C GLN A 120 -15.57 -0.02 -15.58
N PHE A 121 -16.17 0.42 -14.48
CA PHE A 121 -15.75 0.06 -13.13
C PHE A 121 -16.61 -1.11 -12.66
N ALA A 122 -15.97 -2.07 -12.00
CA ALA A 122 -16.64 -3.19 -11.36
C ALA A 122 -16.43 -3.13 -9.85
N ILE A 123 -17.42 -3.59 -9.09
CA ILE A 123 -17.27 -3.82 -7.65
C ILE A 123 -17.12 -5.33 -7.46
N LEU A 124 -15.98 -5.75 -6.96
CA LEU A 124 -15.60 -7.17 -6.83
C LEU A 124 -15.20 -7.47 -5.38
N THR A 125 -15.28 -8.72 -4.98
CA THR A 125 -14.67 -9.24 -3.74
C THR A 125 -13.59 -10.24 -4.12
N CYS A 126 -12.46 -10.22 -3.42
CA CYS A 126 -11.50 -11.32 -3.49
C CYS A 126 -12.02 -12.41 -2.56
N LEU A 127 -12.27 -13.61 -3.11
CA LEU A 127 -12.53 -14.84 -2.36
C LEU A 127 -11.29 -15.74 -2.43
#